data_AF-A0A6G7ZFW2-F1
#
_entry.id   AF-A0A6G7ZFW2-F1
#
_cell.length_a   1.000
_cell.length_b   1.000
_cell.length_c   1.000
_cell.angle_alpha   90.00
_cell.angle_beta   90.00
_cell.angle_gamma   90.00
#
_symmetry.space_group_name_H-M   'P 1'
#
loop_
_entity.id
_entity.type
_entity.pdbx_description
1 polymer ?
#
loop_
_entity_poly.entity_id
_entity_poly.type
_entity_poly.pdbx_seq_one_letter_code
_entity_poly.pdbx_strand_id
1 'polypeptide(L)' 'MKHYRINKLAKIDGIVVKRKDILASSDAEAIRQAAEDRDCPICDVLRDGERVGAIV' A
#
# COMPACT_ATOMS: atom_id res chain seq x y z
N MET A 1 -0.14 6.57 -15.79
CA MET A 1 -0.41 5.91 -14.49
C MET A 1 0.88 5.26 -14.02
N LYS A 2 1.10 5.21 -12.71
CA LYS A 2 2.27 4.58 -12.08
C LYS A 2 1.83 3.31 -11.38
N HIS A 3 2.73 2.34 -11.31
CA HIS A 3 2.48 1.07 -10.64
C HIS A 3 2.86 1.17 -9.16
N TYR A 4 1.94 0.73 -8.29
CA TYR A 4 2.17 0.66 -6.86
C TYR A 4 1.85 -0.72 -6.35
N ARG A 5 2.53 -1.09 -5.27
CA ARG A 5 2.26 -2.32 -4.55
C ARG A 5 1.86 -2.01 -3.13
N ILE A 6 0.71 -2.52 -2.76
CA ILE A 6 0.18 -2.47 -1.41
C ILE A 6 0.54 -3.80 -0.74
N ASN A 7 1.36 -3.71 0.30
CA ASN A 7 1.72 -4.84 1.15
C ASN A 7 0.91 -4.76 2.44
N LYS A 8 -0.02 -5.69 2.63
CA LYS A 8 -0.71 -5.87 3.91
C LYS A 8 0.24 -6.52 4.89
N LEU A 9 0.35 -5.96 6.09
CA LEU A 9 1.22 -6.46 7.15
C LEU A 9 0.41 -7.16 8.24
N ALA A 10 1.02 -8.15 8.91
CA ALA A 10 0.42 -8.79 10.08
C ALA A 10 0.29 -7.83 11.29
N LYS A 11 1.18 -6.84 11.36
CA LYS A 11 1.29 -5.78 12.36
C LYS A 11 2.19 -4.67 11.81
N ILE A 12 2.29 -3.54 12.50
CA ILE A 12 3.21 -2.44 12.13
C ILE A 12 4.63 -3.00 11.98
N ASP A 13 5.26 -2.73 10.83
CA ASP A 13 6.58 -3.24 10.41
C ASP A 13 6.73 -4.78 10.52
N GLY A 14 5.61 -5.51 10.45
CA GLY A 14 5.56 -6.97 10.51
C GLY A 14 5.80 -7.65 9.16
N ILE A 15 5.55 -8.96 9.12
CA ILE A 15 5.62 -9.72 7.88
C ILE A 15 4.48 -9.33 6.92
N VAL A 16 4.76 -9.39 5.61
CA VAL A 16 3.76 -9.19 4.56
C VAL A 16 2.86 -10.43 4.49
N VAL A 17 1.57 -10.25 4.78
CA VAL A 17 0.55 -11.30 4.74
C VAL A 17 -0.19 -11.37 3.41
N LYS A 18 -0.30 -10.25 2.70
CA LYS A 18 -0.96 -10.18 1.39
C LYS A 18 -0.35 -9.06 0.56
N ARG A 19 -0.31 -9.24 -0.76
CA ARG A 19 0.15 -8.25 -1.74
C ARG A 19 -0.98 -7.93 -2.70
N LYS A 20 -1.06 -6.67 -3.11
CA LYS A 20 -1.99 -6.18 -4.13
C LYS A 20 -1.29 -5.13 -4.97
N ASP A 21 -1.39 -5.24 -6.28
CA ASP A 21 -0.85 -4.25 -7.20
C ASP A 21 -1.97 -3.32 -7.68
N ILE A 22 -1.70 -2.02 -7.75
CA ILE A 22 -2.64 -1.00 -8.20
C ILE A 22 -1.98 0.00 -9.15
N LEU A 23 -2.81 0.65 -9.98
CA LEU A 23 -2.41 1.77 -10.80
C LEU A 23 -3.00 3.05 -10.23
N ALA A 24 -2.15 4.05 -10.01
CA ALA A 24 -2.58 5.37 -9.56
C ALA A 24 -1.80 6.48 -10.29
N SER A 25 -2.37 7.68 -10.34
CA SER A 25 -1.76 8.83 -11.01
C SER A 25 -0.68 9.49 -10.16
N SER A 26 -0.76 9.35 -8.83
CA SER A 26 0.17 9.93 -7.86
C SER A 26 0.30 9.08 -6.59
N ASP A 27 1.32 9.40 -5.77
CA ASP A 27 1.57 8.70 -4.50
C ASP A 27 0.40 8.94 -3.52
N ALA A 28 -0.12 10.17 -3.48
CA ALA A 28 -1.29 10.52 -2.66
C ALA A 28 -2.55 9.76 -3.09
N GLU A 29 -2.75 9.56 -4.39
CA GLU A 29 -3.86 8.77 -4.88
C GLU A 29 -3.71 7.29 -4.50
N ALA A 30 -2.51 6.72 -4.63
CA ALA A 30 -2.23 5.34 -4.23
C ALA A 30 -2.49 5.12 -2.72
N ILE A 31 -2.05 6.06 -1.88
CA ILE A 31 -2.30 6.03 -0.43
C ILE A 31 -3.79 6.13 -0.12
N ARG A 32 -4.52 7.04 -0.79
CA ARG A 32 -5.98 7.16 -0.61
C ARG A 32 -6.71 5.88 -1.01
N GLN A 33 -6.37 5.29 -2.16
CA GLN A 33 -6.94 4.02 -2.60
C GLN A 33 -6.63 2.88 -1.62
N ALA A 34 -5.42 2.85 -1.03
CA ALA A 34 -5.06 1.88 -0.01
C ALA A 34 -5.84 2.08 1.31
N ALA A 35 -6.07 3.34 1.72
CA ALA A 35 -6.83 3.68 2.91
C ALA A 35 -8.33 3.34 2.78
N GLU A 36 -8.87 3.43 1.57
CA GLU A 36 -10.27 3.07 1.27
C GLU A 36 -10.48 1.54 1.15
N ASP A 37 -9.40 0.76 1.08
CA ASP A 37 -9.45 -0.70 1.00
C ASP A 37 -9.71 -1.32 2.38
N ARG A 38 -10.91 -1.89 2.55
CA ARG A 38 -11.34 -2.56 3.80
C ARG A 38 -10.44 -3.74 4.18
N ASP A 39 -9.67 -4.29 3.26
CA ASP A 39 -8.73 -5.38 3.51
C ASP A 39 -7.36 -4.87 3.98
N CYS A 40 -7.19 -3.56 4.19
CA CYS A 40 -5.91 -2.91 4.50
C CYS A 40 -5.88 -2.16 5.85
N PRO A 41 -6.05 -2.85 7.00
CA PRO A 41 -5.95 -2.20 8.30
C PRO A 41 -4.52 -1.72 8.62
N ILE A 42 -3.49 -2.48 8.21
CA ILE A 42 -2.08 -2.10 8.34
C ILE A 42 -1.38 -2.46 7.04
N CYS A 43 -0.93 -1.45 6.30
CA CYS A 43 -0.40 -1.64 4.96
C CYS A 43 0.73 -0.68 4.60
N ASP A 44 1.69 -1.16 3.82
CA ASP A 44 2.67 -0.31 3.16
C ASP A 44 2.29 -0.09 1.70
N VAL A 45 2.46 1.14 1.23
CA VAL A 45 2.33 1.52 -0.17
C VAL A 45 3.72 1.72 -0.74
N LEU A 46 4.07 0.93 -1.75
CA LEU A 46 5.37 0.94 -2.39
C LEU A 46 5.26 1.39 -3.84
N ARG A 47 6.26 2.15 -4.30
CA ARG A 47 6.48 2.49 -5.71
C ARG A 47 7.91 2.08 -6.07
N ASP A 48 8.07 1.27 -7.12
CA ASP A 48 9.39 0.79 -7.59
C ASP A 48 10.24 0.13 -6.49
N GLY A 49 9.59 -0.46 -5.47
CA GLY A 49 10.25 -1.10 -4.32
C GLY A 49 10.51 -0.18 -3.13
N GLU A 50 10.27 1.12 -3.26
CA GLU A 50 10.43 2.11 -2.19
C GLU A 50 9.09 2.39 -1.49
N ARG A 51 9.10 2.49 -0.15
CA ARG A 51 7.91 2.84 0.63
C ARG A 51 7.59 4.32 0.45
N VAL A 52 6.43 4.61 -0.14
CA VAL A 52 5.92 5.98 -0.34
C VAL A 52 4.83 6.35 0.66
N GLY A 53 4.26 5.37 1.37
CA GLY A 53 3.27 5.62 2.41
C GLY A 53 2.95 4.39 3.24
N ALA A 54 2.18 4.61 4.31
CA ALA A 54 1.72 3.57 5.21
C ALA A 54 0.30 3.89 5.71
N ILE A 55 -0.49 2.85 5.91
CA ILE A 55 -1.81 2.86 6.56
C ILE A 55 -1.66 2.11 7.88
N VAL A 56 -2.17 2.69 8.97
CA VAL A 56 -2.20 2.14 10.33
C VAL A 56 -3.53 2.42 11.01
#